data_AF-A0A381WBM8-F1
#
_entry.id   AF-A0A381WBM8-F1
#
_cell.length_a   1.000
_cell.length_b   1.000
_cell.length_c   1.000
_cell.angle_alpha   90.00
_cell.angle_beta   90.00
_cell.angle_gamma   90.00
#
_symmetry.space_group_name_H-M   'P 1'
#
loop_
_entity.id
_entity.type
_entity.pdbx_description
1 polymer ?
#
loop_
_entity_poly.entity_id
_entity_poly.type
_entity_poly.pdbx_seq_one_letter_code
_entity_poly.pdbx_strand_id
1 'polypeptide(L)'
;MTLQSGFPINRLAELRIDYPSLKVIREHVSNGHARMLVVSLPESRGRTTHGEYKIAIDANDLGRVPVSYILNIEDVRQFRYIVRGGQKFHTYDHSLATIPGTDKEAWWVCHGNFSAVYSVLEDDPVARMGAFLNHIISLLNW
;
A
#
# COMPACT_ATOMS: atom_id res chain seq x y z
N MET A 1 26.21 5.40 3.83
CA MET A 1 25.52 4.74 2.70
C MET A 1 24.06 5.15 2.79
N THR A 2 23.55 5.93 1.83
CA THR A 2 22.12 6.26 1.76
C THR A 2 21.37 5.02 1.27
N LEU A 3 20.63 4.35 2.15
CA LEU A 3 19.62 3.37 1.74
C LEU A 3 18.72 4.06 0.71
N GLN A 4 18.66 3.53 -0.51
CA GLN A 4 17.78 4.06 -1.53
C GLN A 4 16.33 3.83 -1.06
N SER A 5 15.63 4.93 -0.77
CA SER A 5 14.24 4.91 -0.31
C SER A 5 13.29 4.72 -1.48
N GLY A 6 12.31 3.81 -1.38
CA GLY A 6 11.32 3.57 -2.43
C GLY A 6 11.52 2.29 -3.23
N PHE A 7 10.58 2.03 -4.13
CA PHE A 7 10.60 0.90 -5.04
C PHE A 7 11.35 1.24 -6.35
N PRO A 8 12.27 0.40 -6.85
CA PRO A 8 13.04 0.68 -8.06
C PRO A 8 12.16 0.67 -9.33
N ILE A 9 12.07 1.81 -10.03
CA ILE A 9 11.13 1.99 -11.14
C ILE A 9 11.40 1.06 -12.34
N ASN A 10 12.66 0.66 -12.53
CA ASN A 10 13.07 -0.27 -13.60
C ASN A 10 12.57 -1.71 -13.36
N ARG A 11 12.23 -2.08 -12.13
CA ARG A 11 11.65 -3.38 -11.76
C ARG A 11 10.12 -3.38 -11.77
N LEU A 12 9.47 -2.24 -12.06
CA LEU A 12 8.00 -2.10 -11.98
C LEU A 12 7.26 -3.04 -12.95
N ALA A 13 7.88 -3.34 -14.10
CA ALA A 13 7.29 -4.23 -15.11
C ALA A 13 7.07 -5.66 -14.59
N GLU A 14 7.90 -6.13 -13.67
CA GLU A 14 7.78 -7.49 -13.10
C GLU A 14 6.52 -7.61 -12.23
N LEU A 15 6.23 -6.61 -11.39
CA LEU A 15 5.00 -6.59 -10.60
C LEU A 15 3.75 -6.42 -11.47
N ARG A 16 3.85 -5.75 -12.62
CA ARG A 16 2.69 -5.49 -13.50
C ARG A 16 2.14 -6.75 -14.18
N ILE A 17 2.90 -7.84 -14.17
CA ILE A 17 2.42 -9.15 -14.64
C ILE A 17 1.20 -9.57 -13.80
N ASP A 18 1.31 -9.45 -12.48
CA ASP A 18 0.24 -9.81 -11.53
C ASP A 18 -0.65 -8.63 -11.14
N TYR A 19 -0.12 -7.40 -11.21
CA TYR A 19 -0.80 -6.17 -10.81
C TYR A 19 -0.79 -5.12 -11.94
N PRO A 20 -1.55 -5.31 -13.04
CA PRO A 20 -1.44 -4.47 -14.25
C PRO A 20 -1.75 -2.98 -14.03
N SER A 21 -2.58 -2.66 -13.04
CA SER A 21 -2.98 -1.29 -12.71
C SER A 21 -1.91 -0.51 -11.93
N LEU A 22 -0.82 -1.18 -11.49
CA LEU A 22 0.23 -0.59 -10.67
C LEU A 22 0.97 0.55 -11.41
N LYS A 23 1.00 1.73 -10.79
CA LYS A 23 1.65 2.93 -11.32
C LYS A 23 2.46 3.63 -10.22
N VAL A 24 3.42 4.44 -10.63
CA VAL A 24 4.19 5.33 -9.74
C VAL A 24 3.51 6.70 -9.68
N ILE A 25 3.58 7.36 -8.52
CA ILE A 25 3.27 8.80 -8.43
C ILE A 25 4.54 9.56 -8.75
N ARG A 26 4.58 10.22 -9.92
CA ARG A 26 5.82 10.81 -10.49
C ARG A 26 6.50 11.82 -9.57
N GLU A 27 5.72 12.61 -8.84
CA GLU A 27 6.23 13.62 -7.90
C GLU A 27 6.99 13.01 -6.71
N HIS A 28 6.81 11.72 -6.45
CA HIS A 28 7.48 10.98 -5.37
C HIS A 28 8.58 10.05 -5.91
N VAL A 29 9.14 10.35 -7.08
CA VAL A 29 10.28 9.61 -7.64
C VAL A 29 11.57 10.37 -7.38
N SER A 30 12.56 9.69 -6.81
CA SER A 30 13.91 10.23 -6.60
C SER A 30 14.96 9.14 -6.86
N ASN A 31 16.03 9.49 -7.58
CA ASN A 31 17.14 8.59 -7.87
C ASN A 31 16.70 7.22 -8.44
N GLY A 32 15.71 7.21 -9.34
CA GLY A 32 15.19 5.99 -9.96
C GLY A 32 14.31 5.12 -9.03
N HIS A 33 13.92 5.62 -7.85
CA HIS A 33 13.08 4.93 -6.89
C HIS A 33 11.79 5.71 -6.64
N ALA A 34 10.66 5.02 -6.65
CA ALA A 34 9.36 5.58 -6.36
C ALA A 34 8.99 5.34 -4.89
N ARG A 35 8.84 6.41 -4.11
CA ARG A 35 8.33 6.31 -2.75
C ARG A 35 6.83 5.99 -2.74
N MET A 36 6.06 6.61 -3.63
CA MET A 36 4.60 6.42 -3.69
C MET A 36 4.20 5.64 -4.94
N LEU A 37 3.37 4.63 -4.74
CA LEU A 37 2.75 3.82 -5.79
C LEU A 37 1.22 3.92 -5.68
N VAL A 38 0.52 3.63 -6.76
CA VAL A 38 -0.94 3.47 -6.78
C VAL A 38 -1.34 2.20 -7.53
N VAL A 39 -2.37 1.52 -7.06
CA VAL A 39 -2.86 0.28 -7.68
C VAL A 39 -4.35 0.10 -7.41
N SER A 40 -5.08 -0.44 -8.39
CA SER A 40 -6.43 -0.97 -8.19
C SER A 40 -6.35 -2.44 -7.83
N LEU A 41 -6.85 -2.80 -6.64
CA LEU A 41 -6.94 -4.16 -6.15
C LEU A 41 -8.36 -4.72 -6.32
N PRO A 42 -8.52 -5.99 -6.72
CA PRO A 42 -9.83 -6.59 -6.91
C PRO A 42 -10.57 -6.76 -5.57
N GLU A 43 -11.88 -6.56 -5.62
CA GLU A 43 -12.81 -6.85 -4.54
C GLU A 43 -13.75 -8.00 -4.95
N SER A 44 -13.89 -9.02 -4.10
CA SER A 44 -14.62 -10.26 -4.43
C SER A 44 -15.75 -10.62 -3.46
N ARG A 45 -16.10 -9.72 -2.54
CA ARG A 45 -17.05 -9.93 -1.43
C ARG A 45 -18.21 -8.92 -1.44
N GLY A 46 -18.34 -8.04 -2.43
CA GLY A 46 -19.37 -7.00 -2.50
C GLY A 46 -19.17 -5.85 -1.51
N ARG A 47 -17.94 -5.65 -1.03
CA ARG A 47 -17.55 -4.63 -0.03
C ARG A 47 -17.29 -3.26 -0.62
N THR A 48 -17.25 -3.14 -1.93
CA THR A 48 -17.22 -1.85 -2.63
C THR A 48 -18.36 -1.74 -3.62
N THR A 49 -18.76 -0.50 -3.96
CA THR A 49 -19.76 -0.22 -5.00
C THR A 49 -19.28 -0.57 -6.41
N HIS A 50 -17.97 -0.44 -6.66
CA HIS A 50 -17.38 -0.57 -7.99
C HIS A 50 -16.49 -1.83 -8.16
N GLY A 51 -16.44 -2.73 -7.19
CA GLY A 51 -15.70 -4.00 -7.29
C GLY A 51 -14.18 -3.86 -7.21
N GLU A 52 -13.67 -2.75 -6.70
CA GLU A 52 -12.23 -2.52 -6.54
C GLU A 52 -11.90 -1.62 -5.33
N TYR A 53 -10.72 -1.84 -4.77
CA TYR A 53 -10.07 -0.89 -3.86
C TYR A 53 -8.96 -0.17 -4.62
N LYS A 54 -9.07 1.14 -4.77
CA LYS A 54 -7.97 1.98 -5.24
C LYS A 54 -7.11 2.32 -4.05
N ILE A 55 -5.84 1.99 -4.09
CA ILE A 55 -4.94 2.26 -2.97
C ILE A 55 -3.70 3.05 -3.40
N ALA A 56 -3.23 3.93 -2.52
CA ALA A 56 -1.88 4.48 -2.55
C ALA A 56 -1.00 3.69 -1.58
N ILE A 57 0.27 3.51 -1.91
CA ILE A 57 1.25 2.78 -1.10
C ILE A 57 2.45 3.69 -0.86
N ASP A 58 2.77 3.95 0.41
CA ASP A 58 4.03 4.57 0.83
C ASP A 58 5.07 3.47 1.07
N ALA A 59 5.99 3.35 0.13
CA ALA A 59 7.07 2.37 0.07
C ALA A 59 8.43 2.99 0.43
N ASN A 60 8.45 4.07 1.25
CA ASN A 60 9.67 4.81 1.59
C ASN A 60 10.84 3.93 2.04
N ASP A 61 10.57 2.85 2.78
CA ASP A 61 11.58 1.88 3.22
C ASP A 61 11.03 0.45 3.06
N LEU A 62 11.51 -0.28 2.05
CA LEU A 62 11.13 -1.68 1.81
C LEU A 62 11.78 -2.67 2.80
N GLY A 63 12.68 -2.20 3.68
CA GLY A 63 13.09 -2.95 4.85
C GLY A 63 11.97 -3.08 5.89
N ARG A 64 10.92 -2.25 5.79
CA ARG A 64 9.73 -2.25 6.64
C ARG A 64 8.47 -2.48 5.82
N VAL A 65 7.41 -2.95 6.48
CA VAL A 65 6.11 -3.13 5.83
C VAL A 65 5.64 -1.77 5.27
N PRO A 66 5.33 -1.67 3.97
CA PRO A 66 4.77 -0.45 3.39
C PRO A 66 3.43 -0.08 4.02
N VAL A 67 3.04 1.19 3.92
CA VAL A 67 1.73 1.65 4.37
C VAL A 67 0.82 1.81 3.16
N SER A 68 -0.40 1.27 3.22
CA SER A 68 -1.41 1.45 2.17
C SER A 68 -2.58 2.29 2.66
N TYR A 69 -3.06 3.18 1.78
CA TYR A 69 -4.19 4.09 2.01
C TYR A 69 -5.27 3.87 0.95
N ILE A 70 -6.53 3.78 1.36
CA ILE A 70 -7.70 3.70 0.46
C ILE A 70 -7.95 5.08 -0.16
N LEU A 71 -7.99 5.13 -1.48
CA LEU A 71 -8.25 6.34 -2.27
C LEU A 71 -9.73 6.53 -2.58
N ASN A 72 -10.51 5.45 -2.68
CA ASN A 72 -11.95 5.48 -2.96
C ASN A 72 -12.76 5.05 -1.73
N ILE A 73 -12.53 5.70 -0.59
CA ILE A 73 -13.19 5.33 0.68
C ILE A 73 -14.72 5.48 0.60
N GLU A 74 -15.19 6.43 -0.21
CA GLU A 74 -16.59 6.66 -0.53
C GLU A 74 -17.29 5.47 -1.19
N ASP A 75 -16.53 4.57 -1.83
CA ASP A 75 -17.05 3.35 -2.43
C ASP A 75 -17.14 2.18 -1.45
N VAL A 76 -16.47 2.28 -0.29
CA VAL A 76 -16.33 1.19 0.68
C VAL A 76 -17.58 1.09 1.54
N ARG A 77 -18.16 -0.11 1.58
CA ARG A 77 -19.37 -0.45 2.36
C ARG A 77 -19.05 -1.06 3.72
N GLN A 78 -17.84 -1.61 3.89
CA GLN A 78 -17.40 -2.25 5.12
C GLN A 78 -15.94 -1.90 5.42
N PHE A 79 -15.70 -1.36 6.61
CA PHE A 79 -14.39 -0.82 7.03
C PHE A 79 -13.52 -1.81 7.78
N ARG A 80 -13.73 -3.12 7.58
CA ARG A 80 -12.92 -4.13 8.29
C ARG A 80 -11.46 -3.97 7.85
N TYR A 81 -10.57 -3.81 8.83
CA TYR A 81 -9.15 -3.48 8.63
C TYR A 81 -8.85 -2.12 8.01
N ILE A 82 -9.84 -1.29 7.75
CA ILE A 82 -9.65 0.07 7.23
C ILE A 82 -9.84 1.03 8.39
N VAL A 83 -8.82 1.84 8.66
CA VAL A 83 -8.79 2.73 9.83
C VAL A 83 -8.50 4.14 9.35
N ARG A 84 -9.32 5.10 9.79
CA ARG A 84 -9.12 6.52 9.52
C ARG A 84 -7.89 7.03 10.27
N GLY A 85 -6.87 7.55 9.60
CA GLY A 85 -5.65 8.12 10.20
C GLY A 85 -4.37 7.82 9.42
N GLY A 86 -3.23 8.30 9.93
CA GLY A 86 -1.95 8.38 9.21
C GLY A 86 -0.99 7.23 9.47
N GLN A 87 -1.46 6.16 10.12
CA GLN A 87 -0.71 5.00 10.61
C GLN A 87 0.18 5.31 11.83
N LYS A 88 -0.15 4.73 13.00
CA LYS A 88 0.69 4.66 14.21
C LYS A 88 0.99 3.20 14.58
N PHE A 89 1.41 2.40 13.59
CA PHE A 89 1.74 0.98 13.78
C PHE A 89 0.59 0.19 14.45
N HIS A 90 0.90 -0.51 15.56
CA HIS A 90 -0.02 -1.37 16.30
C HIS A 90 -1.09 -0.61 17.09
N THR A 91 -0.94 0.70 17.26
CA THR A 91 -1.97 1.56 17.82
C THR A 91 -2.86 2.04 16.69
N TYR A 92 -4.17 1.78 16.81
CA TYR A 92 -5.18 2.41 15.96
C TYR A 92 -4.96 3.92 15.99
N ASP A 93 -4.47 4.46 14.88
CA ASP A 93 -4.35 5.90 14.71
C ASP A 93 -5.68 6.41 14.21
N HIS A 94 -6.34 7.26 15.01
CA HIS A 94 -7.57 7.98 14.68
C HIS A 94 -7.32 9.47 14.42
N SER A 95 -6.06 9.86 14.16
CA SER A 95 -5.70 11.24 13.86
C SER A 95 -6.30 11.71 12.53
N LEU A 96 -6.42 13.02 12.35
CA LEU A 96 -6.84 13.66 11.09
C LEU A 96 -5.68 13.74 10.08
N ALA A 97 -4.85 12.72 10.00
CA ALA A 97 -3.73 12.71 9.06
C ALA A 97 -4.22 12.63 7.61
N THR A 98 -3.40 13.14 6.70
CA THR A 98 -3.63 13.06 5.26
C THR A 98 -2.67 12.07 4.60
N ILE A 99 -3.03 11.60 3.41
CA ILE A 99 -2.13 10.80 2.60
C ILE A 99 -0.91 11.67 2.26
N PRO A 100 0.34 11.17 2.45
CA PRO A 100 1.54 11.95 2.22
C PRO A 100 1.53 12.68 0.87
N GLY A 101 1.78 14.00 0.91
CA GLY A 101 1.80 14.85 -0.29
C GLY A 101 0.41 15.31 -0.77
N THR A 102 -0.65 15.09 0.01
CA THR A 102 -2.01 15.49 -0.36
C THR A 102 -2.78 16.07 0.83
N ASP A 103 -3.90 16.74 0.56
CA ASP A 103 -4.89 17.15 1.56
C ASP A 103 -6.01 16.11 1.75
N LYS A 104 -5.92 14.95 1.07
CA LYS A 104 -6.92 13.89 1.18
C LYS A 104 -6.72 13.16 2.50
N GLU A 105 -7.80 13.01 3.25
CA GLU A 105 -7.81 12.25 4.50
C GLU A 105 -7.28 10.82 4.30
N ALA A 106 -6.44 10.38 5.25
CA ALA A 106 -5.86 9.05 5.23
C ALA A 106 -6.84 8.01 5.80
N TRP A 107 -7.03 6.93 5.06
CA TRP A 107 -7.74 5.73 5.48
C TRP A 107 -6.84 4.53 5.22
N TRP A 108 -6.08 4.11 6.23
CA TRP A 108 -5.04 3.11 6.06
C TRP A 108 -5.55 1.68 6.27
N VAL A 109 -4.91 0.71 5.60
CA VAL A 109 -5.21 -0.71 5.79
C VAL A 109 -4.33 -1.26 6.91
N CYS A 110 -4.95 -1.66 8.02
CA CYS A 110 -4.29 -2.33 9.13
C CYS A 110 -3.80 -3.71 8.70
N HIS A 111 -2.48 -3.86 8.60
CA HIS A 111 -1.84 -5.08 8.14
C HIS A 111 -1.75 -6.19 9.21
N GLY A 112 -2.27 -5.97 10.43
CA GLY A 112 -2.15 -6.91 11.55
C GLY A 112 -0.69 -7.23 11.91
N ASN A 113 -0.41 -8.47 12.32
CA ASN A 113 0.94 -8.92 12.68
C ASN A 113 1.82 -9.32 11.48
N PHE A 114 1.59 -8.73 10.30
CA PHE A 114 2.34 -9.06 9.07
C PHE A 114 3.83 -8.71 9.15
N SER A 115 4.23 -7.81 10.05
CA SER A 115 5.63 -7.41 10.22
C SER A 115 6.57 -8.58 10.46
N ALA A 116 6.16 -9.61 11.22
CA ALA A 116 6.98 -10.80 11.47
C ALA A 116 7.21 -11.67 10.22
N VAL A 117 6.20 -11.75 9.34
CA VAL A 117 6.32 -12.46 8.06
C VAL A 117 7.15 -11.63 7.08
N TYR A 118 6.93 -10.32 7.04
CA TYR A 118 7.65 -9.42 6.15
C TYR A 118 9.16 -9.36 6.46
N SER A 119 9.54 -9.41 7.73
CA SER A 119 10.95 -9.32 8.14
C SER A 119 11.83 -10.49 7.71
N VAL A 120 11.23 -11.64 7.38
CA VAL A 120 11.96 -12.84 6.94
C VAL A 120 11.94 -13.01 5.41
N LEU A 121 11.28 -12.11 4.68
CA LEU A 121 11.34 -12.10 3.22
C LEU A 121 12.75 -11.72 2.75
N GLU A 122 13.13 -12.25 1.58
CA GLU A 122 14.36 -11.85 0.91
C GLU A 122 14.36 -10.33 0.63
N ASP A 123 15.55 -9.74 0.50
CA ASP A 123 15.72 -8.31 0.22
C ASP A 123 15.42 -7.92 -1.24
N ASP A 124 14.83 -8.83 -2.03
CA ASP A 124 14.36 -8.49 -3.38
C ASP A 124 13.09 -7.60 -3.31
N PRO A 125 13.13 -6.39 -3.91
CA PRO A 125 12.03 -5.43 -3.81
C PRO A 125 10.75 -5.91 -4.50
N VAL A 126 10.85 -6.75 -5.54
CA VAL A 126 9.70 -7.32 -6.25
C VAL A 126 9.03 -8.35 -5.36
N ALA A 127 9.79 -9.28 -4.77
CA ALA A 127 9.28 -10.27 -3.83
C ALA A 127 8.58 -9.61 -2.63
N ARG A 128 9.21 -8.60 -2.02
CA ARG A 128 8.66 -7.86 -0.87
C ARG A 128 7.37 -7.13 -1.20
N MET A 129 7.35 -6.37 -2.29
CA MET A 129 6.16 -5.63 -2.71
C MET A 129 5.04 -6.58 -3.16
N GLY A 130 5.38 -7.67 -3.86
CA GLY A 130 4.41 -8.69 -4.26
C GLY A 130 3.75 -9.38 -3.07
N ALA A 131 4.53 -9.78 -2.06
CA ALA A 131 4.02 -10.36 -0.83
C ALA A 131 3.12 -9.37 -0.06
N PHE A 132 3.53 -8.10 0.01
CA PHE A 132 2.72 -7.04 0.62
C PHE A 132 1.37 -6.85 -0.11
N LEU A 133 1.37 -6.73 -1.44
CA LEU A 133 0.15 -6.57 -2.24
C LEU A 133 -0.80 -7.75 -2.05
N ASN A 134 -0.29 -8.98 -2.12
CA ASN A 134 -1.08 -10.18 -1.89
C ASN A 134 -1.70 -10.21 -0.48
N HIS A 135 -0.94 -9.80 0.53
CA HIS A 135 -1.44 -9.69 1.92
C HIS A 135 -2.56 -8.65 2.04
N ILE A 136 -2.40 -7.46 1.44
CA ILE A 136 -3.44 -6.42 1.45
C ILE A 136 -4.71 -6.90 0.75
N ILE A 137 -4.59 -7.55 -0.42
CA ILE A 137 -5.75 -8.17 -1.12
C ILE A 137 -6.46 -9.16 -0.20
N SER A 138 -5.69 -10.02 0.48
CA SER A 138 -6.24 -11.04 1.38
C SER A 138 -7.00 -10.42 2.54
N LEU A 139 -6.45 -9.39 3.18
CA LEU A 139 -7.12 -8.67 4.29
C LEU A 139 -8.41 -7.99 3.85
N LEU A 140 -8.37 -7.27 2.73
CA LEU A 140 -9.53 -6.54 2.22
C LEU A 140 -10.66 -7.49 1.78
N ASN A 141 -10.35 -8.75 1.46
CA ASN A 141 -11.30 -9.78 1.04
C ASN A 141 -11.57 -10.88 2.10
N TRP A 142 -11.07 -10.73 3.34
CA TRP A 142 -11.32 -11.65 4.47
C TRP A 142 -12.65 -11.38 5.15
#